data_AF-A0A2G2Y2W5-F1
#
_entry.id   AF-A0A2G2Y2W5-F1
#
_cell.length_a   1.000
_cell.length_b   1.000
_cell.length_c   1.000
_cell.angle_alpha   90.00
_cell.angle_beta   90.00
_cell.angle_gamma   90.00
#
_symmetry.space_group_name_H-M   'P 1'
#
loop_
_entity.id
_entity.type
_entity.pdbx_description
1 polymer ?
#
loop_
_entity_poly.entity_id
_entity_poly.type
_entity_poly.pdbx_seq_one_letter_code
_entity_poly.pdbx_strand_id
1 'polypeptide(L)'
;MEETNLDYHMENFDISCVIETSVNGLICIVNEAKELFLWNPAVRKNKNLPDFTSKLKDDGQCTYGFGYDDIYDDYKVVCIFSVTLYPRNFQGINICSLKDYAW
;
A
#
# COMPACT_ATOMS: atom_id res chain seq x y z
N MET A 1 23.01 24.42 -0.41
CA MET A 1 22.13 24.01 0.71
C MET A 1 21.55 22.69 0.25
N GLU A 2 22.12 21.59 0.74
CA GLU A 2 21.81 20.22 0.28
C GLU A 2 20.45 19.79 0.83
N GLU A 3 19.41 19.90 0.00
CA GLU A 3 18.20 19.11 0.19
C GLU A 3 18.60 17.66 -0.08
N THR A 4 18.70 16.87 0.99
CA THR A 4 18.94 15.43 0.91
C THR A 4 17.70 14.78 0.30
N ASN A 5 17.74 14.66 -1.03
CA ASN A 5 16.68 14.21 -1.91
C ASN A 5 16.16 12.84 -1.50
N LEU A 6 14.85 12.81 -1.38
CA LEU A 6 14.03 11.65 -1.09
C LEU A 6 14.13 10.58 -2.20
N ASP A 7 14.62 10.99 -3.38
CA ASP A 7 14.84 10.14 -4.55
C ASP A 7 15.87 9.02 -4.31
N TYR A 8 16.93 9.26 -3.54
CA TYR A 8 18.09 8.34 -3.53
C TYR A 8 17.84 7.01 -2.79
N HIS A 9 16.82 6.94 -1.93
CA HIS A 9 16.45 5.69 -1.22
C HIS A 9 15.30 4.93 -1.88
N MET A 10 14.60 5.55 -2.84
CA MET A 10 13.61 4.86 -3.68
C MET A 10 14.24 4.13 -4.87
N GLU A 11 15.50 4.45 -5.23
CA GLU A 11 16.24 3.83 -6.35
C GLU A 11 16.60 2.34 -6.16
N ASN A 12 16.30 1.73 -5.00
CA ASN A 12 16.67 0.34 -4.70
C ASN A 12 15.51 -0.63 -4.55
N PHE A 13 14.29 -0.18 -4.83
CA PHE A 13 13.15 -1.06 -4.98
C PHE A 13 12.73 -0.99 -6.45
N ASP A 14 12.52 -2.13 -7.10
CA ASP A 14 11.77 -2.20 -8.37
C ASP A 14 10.32 -1.76 -8.10
N ILE A 15 10.10 -0.46 -7.87
CA ILE A 15 8.79 0.12 -7.53
C ILE A 15 8.10 0.54 -8.83
N SER A 16 7.08 -0.21 -9.25
CA SER A 16 6.01 0.35 -10.08
C SER A 16 5.16 1.25 -9.17
N CYS A 17 5.56 2.50 -9.06
CA CYS A 17 4.95 3.42 -8.11
C CYS A 17 3.55 3.85 -8.60
N VAL A 18 2.50 3.22 -8.07
CA VAL A 18 1.17 3.85 -8.04
C VAL A 18 1.03 4.49 -6.65
N ILE A 19 1.23 5.80 -6.59
CA ILE A 19 0.85 6.62 -5.43
C ILE A 19 -0.67 6.68 -5.43
N GLU A 20 -1.35 5.79 -4.71
CA GLU A 20 -2.81 5.75 -4.74
C GLU A 20 -3.41 6.93 -3.94
N THR A 21 -2.80 7.35 -2.82
CA THR A 21 -3.27 8.51 -2.03
C THR A 21 -2.35 8.82 -0.84
N SER A 22 -2.47 10.04 -0.28
CA SER A 22 -1.89 10.42 1.02
C SER A 22 -2.99 10.82 2.00
N VAL A 23 -2.84 10.43 3.27
CA VAL A 23 -3.80 10.76 4.33
C VAL A 23 -3.01 11.19 5.56
N ASN A 24 -3.31 12.38 6.09
CA ASN A 24 -2.65 12.96 7.27
C ASN A 24 -1.11 12.97 7.18
N GLY A 25 -0.56 13.16 5.98
CA GLY A 25 0.89 13.17 5.74
C GLY A 25 1.54 11.79 5.70
N LEU A 26 0.78 10.70 5.84
CA LEU A 26 1.23 9.34 5.58
C LEU A 26 0.95 8.96 4.14
N ILE A 27 1.89 8.24 3.54
CA ILE A 27 1.82 7.77 2.16
C ILE A 27 1.81 6.24 2.17
N CYS A 28 0.84 5.65 1.49
CA CYS A 28 0.80 4.21 1.24
C CYS A 28 1.39 3.93 -0.15
N ILE A 29 2.39 3.06 -0.21
CA ILE A 29 3.15 2.73 -1.41
C ILE A 29 2.98 1.24 -1.71
N VAL A 30 2.85 0.89 -2.98
CA VAL A 30 2.83 -0.50 -3.47
C VAL A 30 3.99 -0.68 -4.46
N ASN A 31 4.70 -1.81 -4.40
CA ASN A 31 5.74 -2.15 -5.38
C ASN A 31 5.23 -3.17 -6.44
N GLU A 32 6.10 -3.55 -7.39
CA GLU A 32 5.75 -4.54 -8.43
C GLU A 32 5.39 -5.92 -7.86
N ALA A 33 5.99 -6.28 -6.73
CA ALA A 33 5.69 -7.51 -6.01
C ALA A 33 4.37 -7.45 -5.21
N LYS A 34 3.60 -6.36 -5.35
CA LYS A 34 2.34 -6.07 -4.62
C LYS A 34 2.53 -5.95 -3.11
N GLU A 35 3.75 -5.69 -2.65
CA GLU A 35 4.07 -5.45 -1.25
C GLU A 35 3.68 -4.02 -0.87
N LEU A 36 3.12 -3.87 0.32
CA LEU A 36 2.58 -2.61 0.83
C LEU A 36 3.52 -1.99 1.87
N PHE A 37 3.76 -0.70 1.72
CA PHE A 37 4.60 0.09 2.63
C PHE A 37 3.84 1.32 3.10
N LEU A 38 3.93 1.61 4.40
CA LEU A 38 3.49 2.87 4.96
C LEU A 38 4.72 3.75 5.20
N TRP A 39 4.74 4.91 4.57
CA TRP A 39 5.85 5.85 4.67
C TRP A 39 5.41 7.16 5.31
N ASN A 40 6.18 7.60 6.31
CA ASN A 40 6.03 8.92 6.91
C ASN A 40 7.23 9.80 6.50
N PRO A 41 7.04 10.72 5.53
CA PRO A 41 8.10 11.60 5.05
C PRO A 41 8.64 12.54 6.13
N ALA A 42 7.77 13.01 7.04
CA ALA A 42 8.11 14.01 8.04
C ALA A 42 9.19 13.52 9.02
N VAL A 43 9.23 12.21 9.27
CA VAL A 43 10.16 11.55 10.19
C VAL A 43 11.03 10.50 9.51
N ARG A 44 10.98 10.43 8.17
CA ARG A 44 11.85 9.61 7.31
C ARG A 44 11.94 8.13 7.73
N LYS A 45 10.84 7.53 8.20
CA LYS A 45 10.79 6.07 8.38
C LYS A 45 9.62 5.49 7.60
N ASN A 46 9.73 4.20 7.33
CA ASN A 46 8.74 3.38 6.68
C ASN A 46 8.45 2.15 7.54
N LYS A 47 7.32 1.50 7.28
CA LYS A 47 6.97 0.21 7.85
C LYS A 47 6.36 -0.67 6.76
N ASN A 48 6.83 -1.91 6.68
CA ASN A 48 6.21 -2.91 5.82
C ASN A 48 4.87 -3.32 6.41
N LEU A 49 3.85 -3.33 5.59
CA LEU A 49 2.54 -3.84 5.97
C LEU A 49 2.48 -5.35 5.71
N PRO A 50 1.63 -6.10 6.44
CA PRO A 50 1.45 -7.52 6.21
C PRO A 50 1.11 -7.84 4.75
N ASP A 51 1.49 -9.03 4.29
CA ASP A 51 1.12 -9.49 2.95
C ASP A 51 -0.37 -9.87 2.91
N PHE A 52 -1.18 -8.88 2.56
CA PHE A 52 -2.61 -9.04 2.33
C PHE A 52 -2.94 -9.55 0.92
N THR A 53 -1.92 -9.67 0.07
CA THR A 53 -2.01 -10.03 -1.35
C THR A 53 -1.53 -11.44 -1.65
N SER A 54 -1.11 -12.21 -0.64
CA SER A 54 -0.60 -13.59 -0.80
C SER A 54 -1.54 -14.51 -1.58
N LYS A 55 -2.86 -14.27 -1.55
CA LYS A 55 -3.87 -14.99 -2.35
C LYS A 55 -4.05 -14.48 -3.79
N LEU A 56 -3.39 -13.37 -4.13
CA LEU A 56 -3.53 -12.56 -5.34
C LEU A 56 -2.24 -12.49 -6.17
N LYS A 57 -1.21 -13.23 -5.76
CA LYS A 57 0.08 -13.34 -6.46
C LYS A 57 -0.06 -14.02 -7.82
N ASP A 58 -1.16 -14.76 -8.05
CA ASP A 58 -1.51 -15.31 -9.35
C ASP A 58 -2.28 -14.27 -10.18
N ASP A 59 -1.61 -13.67 -11.17
CA ASP A 59 -2.14 -13.00 -12.40
C ASP A 59 -3.35 -12.04 -12.30
N GLY A 60 -3.81 -11.69 -11.10
CA GLY A 60 -4.96 -10.82 -10.88
C GLY A 60 -4.58 -9.35 -10.82
N GLN A 61 -5.42 -8.48 -11.38
CA GLN A 61 -5.27 -7.03 -11.22
C GLN A 61 -5.75 -6.62 -9.83
N CYS A 62 -4.99 -5.75 -9.17
CA CYS A 62 -5.31 -5.20 -7.84
C CYS A 62 -5.34 -3.68 -7.90
N THR A 63 -6.31 -3.08 -7.20
CA THR A 63 -6.41 -1.64 -6.96
C THR A 63 -6.44 -1.42 -5.46
N TYR A 64 -5.73 -0.39 -4.99
CA TYR A 64 -5.56 -0.14 -3.56
C TYR A 64 -6.22 1.18 -3.17
N GLY A 65 -6.76 1.24 -1.96
CA GLY A 65 -7.25 2.47 -1.36
C GLY A 65 -6.63 2.62 0.03
N PHE A 66 -6.28 3.84 0.41
CA PHE A 66 -5.77 4.14 1.75
C PHE A 66 -6.60 5.26 2.37
N GLY A 67 -7.03 5.05 3.61
CA GLY A 67 -7.96 5.93 4.30
C GLY A 67 -7.72 5.95 5.81
N TYR A 68 -8.24 6.98 6.45
CA TYR A 68 -8.27 7.09 7.91
C TYR A 68 -9.73 6.98 8.37
N ASP A 69 -9.95 6.13 9.37
CA ASP A 69 -11.24 5.89 10.00
C ASP A 69 -11.31 6.67 11.32
N ASP A 70 -11.94 7.85 11.26
CA ASP A 70 -12.07 8.77 12.40
C ASP A 70 -12.79 8.13 13.61
N ILE A 71 -13.67 7.15 13.39
CA ILE A 71 -14.46 6.53 14.46
C ILE A 71 -13.58 5.60 15.30
N TYR A 72 -12.69 4.87 14.62
CA TYR A 72 -11.86 3.85 15.25
C TYR A 72 -10.40 4.27 15.45
N ASP A 73 -10.04 5.50 15.06
CA ASP A 73 -8.66 6.03 15.10
C ASP A 73 -7.68 5.04 14.46
N ASP A 74 -7.96 4.72 13.19
CA ASP A 74 -7.28 3.66 12.48
C ASP A 74 -7.04 4.01 11.03
N TYR A 75 -5.84 3.75 10.55
CA TYR A 75 -5.57 3.77 9.11
C TYR A 75 -5.97 2.44 8.51
N LYS A 76 -6.62 2.48 7.34
CA LYS A 76 -7.08 1.28 6.66
C LYS A 76 -6.59 1.26 5.23
N VAL A 77 -6.21 0.07 4.80
CA VAL A 77 -5.93 -0.22 3.39
C VAL A 77 -7.04 -1.12 2.87
N VAL A 78 -7.62 -0.75 1.73
CA VAL A 78 -8.56 -1.56 0.97
C VAL A 78 -7.83 -2.09 -0.25
N CYS A 79 -7.96 -3.38 -0.51
CA CYS A 79 -7.48 -4.01 -1.73
C CYS A 79 -8.67 -4.61 -2.46
N ILE A 80 -8.92 -4.14 -3.68
CA ILE A 80 -9.91 -4.71 -4.59
C ILE A 80 -9.15 -5.50 -5.64
N PHE A 81 -9.50 -6.75 -5.82
CA PHE A 81 -8.80 -7.62 -6.77
C PHE A 81 -9.77 -8.30 -7.72
N SER A 82 -9.30 -8.51 -8.94
CA SER A 82 -10.02 -9.23 -9.98
C SER A 82 -9.14 -10.32 -10.59
N VAL A 83 -9.67 -11.53 -10.69
CA VAL A 83 -9.00 -12.66 -11.34
C VAL A 83 -9.75 -12.96 -12.64
N THR A 84 -9.08 -12.75 -13.78
CA THR A 84 -9.68 -12.89 -15.13
C THR A 84 -9.29 -14.20 -15.83
N LEU A 85 -8.46 -15.06 -15.22
CA LEU A 85 -7.95 -16.28 -15.83
C LEU A 85 -8.95 -17.46 -15.88
N TYR A 86 -10.12 -17.34 -15.25
CA TYR A 86 -11.12 -18.40 -15.18
C TYR A 86 -12.41 -17.97 -15.88
N PRO A 87 -13.25 -18.92 -16.35
CA PRO A 87 -14.54 -18.60 -17.00
C PRO A 87 -15.53 -17.85 -16.09
N ARG A 88 -15.21 -17.69 -14.80
CA ARG A 88 -15.92 -16.79 -13.88
C ARG A 88 -14.95 -15.71 -13.43
N ASN A 89 -15.32 -14.47 -13.68
CA ASN A 89 -14.68 -13.32 -13.06
C ASN A 89 -14.89 -13.44 -11.54
N PHE A 90 -13.81 -13.54 -10.78
CA PHE A 90 -13.85 -13.44 -9.32
C PHE A 90 -13.39 -12.04 -8.94
N GLN A 91 -14.23 -11.32 -8.20
CA GLN A 91 -13.88 -10.05 -7.57
C GLN A 91 -13.97 -10.23 -6.05
N GLY A 92 -12.92 -9.81 -5.35
CA GLY A 92 -12.89 -9.78 -3.90
C GLY A 92 -12.43 -8.43 -3.38
N ILE A 93 -12.78 -8.16 -2.13
CA ILE A 93 -12.37 -6.96 -1.40
C ILE A 93 -11.79 -7.42 -0.08
N ASN A 94 -10.57 -6.97 0.21
CA ASN A 94 -9.93 -7.14 1.51
C ASN A 94 -9.76 -5.76 2.15
N ILE A 95 -10.06 -5.66 3.44
CA ILE A 95 -9.84 -4.44 4.23
C ILE A 95 -8.92 -4.78 5.40
N CYS A 96 -7.90 -3.96 5.58
CA CYS A 96 -6.83 -4.19 6.53
C CYS A 96 -6.73 -3.00 7.49
N SER A 97 -6.85 -3.29 8.77
CA SER A 97 -6.63 -2.33 9.87
C SER A 97 -5.14 -2.19 10.15
N LEU A 98 -4.68 -0.97 10.42
CA LEU A 98 -3.27 -0.65 10.66
C LEU A 98 -3.01 -0.19 12.10
N LYS A 99 -3.90 -0.49 13.05
CA LYS A 99 -3.75 -0.11 14.46
C LYS A 99 -2.40 -0.50 15.07
N ASP A 100 -1.87 -1.66 14.69
CA ASP A 100 -0.59 -2.16 15.20
C ASP A 100 0.63 -1.56 14.47
N TYR A 101 0.39 -0.74 13.45
CA TYR A 101 1.40 -0.20 12.52
C TYR A 101 1.50 1.32 12.55
N ALA A 102 0.60 2.02 13.26
CA ALA A 102 0.71 3.44 13.55
C ALA A 102 1.96 3.76 14.38
N TRP A 103 2.38 5.02 14.38
CA TRP A 103 3.64 5.49 14.95
C TRP A 103 3.44 6.24 16.25
#